data_AF-A0A453P4Y5-F1
#
_entry.id   AF-A0A453P4Y5-F1
#
_cell.length_a   1.000
_cell.length_b   1.000
_cell.length_c   1.000
_cell.angle_alpha   90.00
_cell.angle_beta   90.00
_cell.angle_gamma   90.00
#
_symmetry.space_group_name_H-M   'P 1'
#
loop_
_entity.id
_entity.type
_entity.pdbx_description
1 polymer ?
#
loop_
_entity_poly.entity_id
_entity_poly.type
_entity_poly.pdbx_seq_one_letter_code
_entity_poly.pdbx_strand_id
1 'polypeptide(L)'
;MEPFIHQVLTYAQQSKEMAMNEQDKLAKRIQEFRTQEEISNLRMASNVNTSTSGDGIHVVGLQSYKKIEALMQSTANGQVEIIKQGYLFKRSENLRGEWKRRYFVLDSHGTLYYYGNKGNKQSQGVASQQTAEPTGVFSRFRFLNQKASSQGDDSLSCRTINLRTSTIKMDAEENDLRFCFRVITPMKAYTLQAE
;
A
#
# COMPACT_ATOMS: atom_id res chain seq x y z
N MET A 1 48.62 29.34 37.60
CA MET A 1 47.51 28.49 37.09
C MET A 1 46.23 29.29 36.84
N GLU A 2 46.00 30.41 37.54
CA GLU A 2 44.87 31.33 37.32
C GLU A 2 44.47 31.67 35.87
N PRO A 3 45.40 32.01 34.94
CA PRO A 3 44.98 32.36 33.57
C PRO A 3 44.36 31.18 32.80
N PHE A 4 44.78 29.95 33.10
CA PHE A 4 44.20 28.74 32.50
C PHE A 4 42.82 28.41 33.07
N ILE A 5 42.63 28.62 34.37
CA ILE A 5 41.33 28.44 35.02
C ILE A 5 40.31 29.41 34.42
N HIS A 6 40.68 30.67 34.24
CA HIS A 6 39.81 31.68 33.63
C HIS A 6 39.44 31.36 32.18
N GLN A 7 40.41 30.88 31.39
CA GLN A 7 40.18 30.48 30.00
C GLN A 7 39.18 29.33 29.88
N VAL A 8 39.32 28.30 30.72
CA VAL A 8 38.42 27.13 30.72
C VAL A 8 37.01 27.53 31.17
N LEU A 9 36.89 28.36 32.21
CA LEU A 9 35.58 28.86 32.67
C LEU A 9 34.88 29.70 31.60
N THR A 10 35.62 30.56 30.90
CA THR A 10 35.07 31.39 29.83
C THR A 10 34.58 30.53 28.67
N TYR A 11 35.37 29.54 28.26
CA TYR A 11 34.98 28.62 27.20
C TYR A 11 33.75 27.78 27.58
N ALA A 12 33.69 27.27 28.82
CA ALA A 12 32.54 26.52 29.30
C ALA A 12 31.26 27.37 29.33
N GLN A 13 31.37 28.63 29.74
CA GLN A 13 30.24 29.57 29.75
C GLN A 13 29.76 29.89 28.33
N GLN A 14 30.67 30.17 27.40
CA GLN A 14 30.34 30.43 25.99
C GLN A 14 29.71 29.20 25.32
N SER A 15 30.26 28.01 25.58
CA SER A 15 29.71 26.74 25.06
C SER A 15 28.29 26.51 25.55
N LYS A 16 28.02 26.75 26.84
CA LYS A 16 26.68 26.65 27.41
C LYS A 16 25.70 27.62 26.75
N GLU A 17 26.11 28.87 26.54
CA GLU A 17 25.26 29.89 25.92
C GLU A 17 24.95 29.55 24.46
N MET A 18 25.94 29.09 23.69
CA MET A 18 25.74 28.64 22.32
C MET A 18 24.75 27.46 22.25
N ALA A 19 24.91 26.45 23.09
CA ALA A 19 23.99 25.32 23.14
C ALA A 19 22.55 25.73 23.47
N MET A 20 22.38 26.67 24.40
CA MET A 20 21.05 27.19 24.76
C MET A 20 20.42 27.96 23.60
N ASN A 21 21.20 28.76 22.86
CA ASN A 21 20.74 29.49 21.68
C ASN A 21 20.34 28.53 20.54
N GLU A 22 21.12 27.48 20.30
CA GLU A 22 20.79 26.45 19.30
C GLU A 22 19.52 25.69 19.68
N GLN A 23 19.34 25.36 20.96
CA GLN A 23 18.13 24.71 21.46
C GLN A 23 16.89 25.60 21.27
N ASP A 24 16.99 26.90 21.55
CA ASP A 24 15.89 27.85 21.36
C ASP A 24 15.54 28.02 19.87
N LYS A 25 16.55 28.16 19.00
CA LYS A 25 16.35 28.20 17.54
C LYS A 25 15.66 26.94 17.02
N LEU A 26 16.06 25.77 17.50
CA LEU A 26 15.44 24.51 17.13
C LEU A 26 14.00 24.44 17.62
N ALA A 27 13.73 24.80 18.87
CA ALA A 27 12.39 24.81 19.44
C ALA A 27 11.45 25.73 18.64
N LYS A 28 11.93 26.93 18.29
CA LYS A 28 11.21 27.87 17.44
C LYS A 28 10.90 27.28 16.07
N ARG A 29 11.89 26.66 15.41
CA ARG A 29 11.70 26.05 14.08
C ARG A 29 10.71 24.88 14.13
N ILE A 30 10.76 24.06 15.19
CA ILE A 30 9.78 22.97 15.42
C ILE A 30 8.37 23.55 15.58
N GLN A 31 8.22 24.62 16.35
CA GLN A 31 6.92 25.28 16.53
C GLN A 31 6.41 25.88 15.21
N GLU A 32 7.25 26.57 14.45
CA GLU A 32 6.91 27.09 13.13
C GLU A 32 6.41 25.99 12.18
N PHE A 33 7.06 24.83 12.15
CA PHE A 33 6.60 23.69 11.36
C PHE A 33 5.22 23.19 11.78
N ARG A 34 4.97 23.05 13.10
CA ARG A 34 3.66 22.62 13.63
C ARG A 34 2.55 23.63 13.27
N THR A 35 2.83 24.93 13.44
CA THR A 35 1.88 25.98 13.12
C THR A 35 1.65 26.12 11.60
N GLN A 36 2.67 25.91 10.78
CA GLN A 36 2.54 25.90 9.32
C GLN A 36 1.62 24.77 8.83
N GLU A 37 1.71 23.59 9.45
CA GLU A 37 0.80 22.46 9.20
C GLU A 37 -0.65 22.82 9.57
N GLU A 38 -0.86 23.46 10.72
CA GLU A 38 -2.18 23.91 11.18
C GLU A 38 -2.77 25.01 10.27
N ILE A 39 -1.98 26.02 9.89
CA ILE A 39 -2.41 27.09 8.96
C ILE A 39 -2.72 26.52 7.58
N SER A 40 -1.90 25.58 7.09
CA SER A 40 -2.17 24.86 5.84
C SER A 40 -3.52 24.16 5.91
N ASN A 41 -3.78 23.43 6.99
CA ASN A 41 -5.04 22.74 7.22
C ASN A 41 -6.25 23.69 7.28
N LEU A 42 -6.13 24.83 7.98
CA LEU A 42 -7.17 25.85 8.08
C LEU A 42 -7.47 26.53 6.74
N ARG A 43 -6.44 26.93 5.99
CA ARG A 43 -6.57 27.52 4.65
C ARG A 43 -7.21 26.56 3.64
N MET A 44 -6.91 25.27 3.78
CA MET A 44 -7.51 24.20 2.99
C MET A 44 -8.96 23.88 3.41
N ALA A 45 -9.37 24.19 4.64
CA ALA A 45 -10.75 24.08 5.11
C ALA A 45 -11.62 25.27 4.67
N SER A 46 -11.06 26.49 4.60
CA SER A 46 -11.80 27.69 4.20
C SER A 46 -12.12 27.77 2.70
N ASN A 47 -11.36 27.07 1.85
CA ASN A 47 -11.57 27.05 0.39
C ASN A 47 -12.73 26.13 -0.08
N VAL A 48 -13.43 25.46 0.84
CA VAL A 48 -14.63 24.64 0.52
C VAL A 48 -15.91 25.47 0.37
N ASN A 49 -15.90 26.76 0.74
CA ASN A 49 -17.09 27.60 0.71
C ASN A 49 -17.22 28.50 -0.53
N THR A 50 -16.29 28.43 -1.48
CA THR A 50 -16.31 29.27 -2.69
C THR A 50 -15.94 28.47 -3.93
N SER A 51 -16.85 28.51 -4.91
CA SER A 51 -16.67 28.14 -6.33
C SER A 51 -17.12 26.74 -6.77
N THR A 52 -18.45 26.62 -6.90
CA THR A 52 -19.09 26.03 -8.08
C THR A 52 -18.59 26.75 -9.35
N SER A 53 -17.67 26.16 -10.11
CA SER A 53 -17.56 26.31 -11.57
C SER A 53 -16.34 25.51 -12.07
N GLY A 54 -16.56 24.70 -13.10
CA GLY A 54 -15.57 23.75 -13.61
C GLY A 54 -14.37 24.42 -14.30
N ASP A 55 -13.18 23.89 -14.04
CA ASP A 55 -12.29 23.34 -15.07
C ASP A 55 -11.17 22.55 -14.38
N GLY A 56 -10.73 21.46 -15.00
CA GLY A 56 -10.10 20.32 -14.34
C GLY A 56 -8.64 20.50 -13.92
N ILE A 57 -8.39 20.45 -12.60
CA ILE A 57 -7.20 19.79 -12.01
C ILE A 57 -7.69 19.04 -10.76
N HIS A 58 -7.68 17.71 -10.84
CA HIS A 58 -8.37 16.82 -9.92
C HIS A 58 -7.77 16.88 -8.49
N VAL A 59 -8.53 17.47 -7.57
CA VAL A 59 -8.42 17.45 -6.09
C VAL A 59 -8.61 16.02 -5.54
N VAL A 60 -7.90 15.03 -6.09
CA VAL A 60 -8.03 13.61 -5.66
C VAL A 60 -7.21 13.34 -4.42
N GLY A 61 -6.01 13.91 -4.34
CA GLY A 61 -5.10 13.72 -3.21
C GLY A 61 -5.68 14.28 -1.90
N LEU A 62 -6.49 15.34 -1.99
CA LEU A 62 -6.93 16.11 -0.82
C LEU A 62 -8.08 15.42 -0.05
N GLN A 63 -9.04 14.85 -0.76
CA GLN A 63 -10.12 14.10 -0.14
C GLN A 63 -9.67 12.73 0.34
N SER A 64 -8.64 12.15 -0.31
CA SER A 64 -8.10 10.85 0.10
C SER A 64 -7.42 10.89 1.46
N TYR A 65 -6.66 11.93 1.82
CA TYR A 65 -6.00 11.97 3.12
C TYR A 65 -7.00 12.15 4.26
N LYS A 66 -8.00 13.03 4.13
CA LYS A 66 -9.04 13.23 5.17
C LYS A 66 -9.81 11.93 5.41
N LYS A 67 -10.11 11.21 4.34
CA LYS A 67 -10.75 9.90 4.41
C LYS A 67 -9.86 8.87 5.12
N ILE A 68 -8.56 8.87 4.86
CA ILE A 68 -7.61 7.97 5.53
C ILE A 68 -7.46 8.32 7.01
N GLU A 69 -7.40 9.60 7.38
CA GLU A 69 -7.34 10.02 8.79
C GLU A 69 -8.59 9.60 9.57
N ALA A 70 -9.78 9.86 9.02
CA ALA A 70 -11.03 9.41 9.62
C ALA A 70 -11.08 7.88 9.76
N LEU A 71 -10.53 7.17 8.77
CA LEU A 71 -10.42 5.71 8.78
C LEU A 71 -9.48 5.21 9.89
N MET A 72 -8.32 5.87 10.05
CA MET A 72 -7.37 5.56 11.11
C MET A 72 -8.00 5.76 12.50
N GLN A 73 -8.78 6.83 12.68
CA GLN A 73 -9.52 7.09 13.91
C GLN A 73 -10.61 6.04 14.17
N SER A 74 -11.40 5.68 13.15
CA SER A 74 -12.41 4.61 13.23
C SER A 74 -11.80 3.25 13.60
N THR A 75 -10.62 2.95 13.05
CA THR A 75 -9.87 1.72 13.34
C THR A 75 -9.38 1.66 14.78
N ALA A 76 -9.02 2.80 15.38
CA ALA A 76 -8.67 2.87 16.80
C ALA A 76 -9.86 2.53 17.72
N ASN A 77 -11.09 2.77 17.24
CA ASN A 77 -12.33 2.41 17.92
C ASN A 77 -12.76 0.95 17.67
N GLY A 78 -11.93 0.15 16.98
CA GLY A 78 -12.18 -1.27 16.71
C GLY A 78 -12.97 -1.57 15.45
N GLN A 79 -13.33 -0.56 14.64
CA GLN A 79 -14.05 -0.76 13.39
C GLN A 79 -13.07 -0.98 12.23
N VAL A 80 -13.20 -2.13 11.55
CA VAL A 80 -12.33 -2.50 10.41
C VAL A 80 -13.04 -2.22 9.10
N GLU A 81 -12.41 -1.44 8.24
CA GLU A 81 -12.94 -1.05 6.95
C GLU A 81 -11.96 -1.35 5.82
N ILE A 82 -12.47 -1.53 4.60
CA ILE A 82 -11.64 -1.75 3.41
C ILE A 82 -11.19 -0.40 2.86
N ILE A 83 -9.87 -0.15 2.86
CA ILE A 83 -9.29 1.06 2.28
C ILE A 83 -9.34 1.00 0.76
N LYS A 84 -8.91 -0.14 0.20
CA LYS A 84 -8.78 -0.34 -1.24
C LYS A 84 -8.85 -1.83 -1.56
N GLN A 85 -9.42 -2.15 -2.71
CA GLN A 85 -9.45 -3.50 -3.24
C GLN A 85 -9.36 -3.47 -4.76
N GLY A 86 -8.83 -4.52 -5.37
CA GLY A 86 -8.66 -4.58 -6.81
C GLY A 86 -7.77 -5.73 -7.26
N TYR A 87 -7.68 -5.92 -8.57
CA TYR A 87 -6.80 -6.91 -9.15
C TYR A 87 -5.39 -6.33 -9.30
N LEU A 88 -4.39 -7.13 -8.95
CA LEU A 88 -2.99 -6.89 -9.27
C LEU A 88 -2.39 -8.18 -9.82
N PHE A 89 -1.36 -8.06 -10.65
CA PHE A 89 -0.53 -9.19 -11.01
C PHE A 89 0.55 -9.38 -9.96
N LYS A 90 0.71 -10.61 -9.47
CA LYS A 90 1.71 -10.99 -8.49
C LYS A 90 2.70 -11.96 -9.13
N ARG A 91 3.99 -11.63 -9.11
CA ARG A 91 5.05 -12.52 -9.58
C ARG A 91 5.09 -13.78 -8.71
N SER A 92 5.12 -14.95 -9.33
CA SER A 92 5.32 -16.23 -8.65
C SER A 92 6.77 -16.33 -8.18
N GLU A 93 6.98 -17.08 -7.11
CA GLU A 93 8.31 -17.33 -6.55
C GLU A 93 9.03 -18.48 -7.27
N ASN A 94 8.36 -19.11 -8.24
CA ASN A 94 8.95 -20.19 -9.01
C ASN A 94 10.05 -19.62 -9.92
N LEU A 95 11.03 -20.45 -10.31
CA LEU A 95 12.14 -20.09 -11.18
C LEU A 95 11.72 -19.41 -12.50
N ARG A 96 10.50 -19.67 -12.98
CA ARG A 96 9.95 -19.08 -14.20
C ARG A 96 9.39 -17.65 -14.02
N GLY A 97 9.22 -17.18 -12.79
CA GLY A 97 8.78 -15.81 -12.50
C GLY A 97 7.40 -15.44 -13.08
N GLU A 98 6.50 -16.42 -13.25
CA GLU A 98 5.19 -16.22 -13.87
C GLU A 98 4.33 -15.21 -13.10
N TRP A 99 3.68 -14.28 -13.80
CA TRP A 99 2.74 -13.32 -13.22
C TRP A 99 1.35 -13.91 -13.09
N LYS A 100 0.74 -13.79 -11.90
CA LYS A 100 -0.62 -14.30 -11.63
C LYS A 100 -1.52 -13.16 -11.19
N ARG A 101 -2.64 -12.98 -11.89
CA ARG A 101 -3.70 -12.07 -11.48
C ARG A 101 -4.33 -12.57 -10.18
N ARG A 102 -4.36 -11.73 -9.15
CA ARG A 102 -4.95 -12.02 -7.85
C ARG A 102 -5.81 -10.84 -7.42
N TYR A 103 -6.91 -11.11 -6.73
CA TYR A 103 -7.71 -10.06 -6.09
C TYR A 103 -7.10 -9.72 -4.74
N PHE A 104 -6.80 -8.45 -4.51
CA PHE A 104 -6.20 -7.91 -3.29
C PHE A 104 -7.22 -7.05 -2.55
N VAL A 105 -7.19 -7.13 -1.22
CA VAL A 105 -8.01 -6.32 -0.31
C VAL A 105 -7.11 -5.75 0.77
N LEU A 106 -7.08 -4.44 0.93
CA LEU A 106 -6.36 -3.73 1.99
C LEU A 106 -7.35 -3.24 3.02
N ASP A 107 -7.20 -3.69 4.26
CA ASP A 107 -7.98 -3.20 5.40
C ASP A 107 -7.31 -2.01 6.11
N SER A 108 -8.10 -1.33 6.93
CA SER A 108 -7.70 -0.18 7.73
C SER A 108 -6.68 -0.52 8.83
N HIS A 109 -6.57 -1.80 9.19
CA HIS A 109 -5.49 -2.33 10.02
C HIS A 109 -4.17 -2.48 9.26
N GLY A 110 -4.07 -2.07 7.99
CA GLY A 110 -2.83 -2.20 7.22
C GLY A 110 -2.51 -3.65 6.89
N THR A 111 -3.51 -4.52 6.84
CA THR A 111 -3.40 -5.91 6.43
C THR A 111 -3.87 -6.03 4.99
N LEU A 112 -3.01 -6.58 4.13
CA LEU A 112 -3.29 -6.82 2.74
C LEU A 112 -3.53 -8.31 2.51
N TYR A 113 -4.76 -8.65 2.12
CA TYR A 113 -5.17 -10.01 1.77
C TYR A 113 -5.07 -10.20 0.26
N TYR A 114 -4.77 -11.43 -0.17
CA TYR A 114 -4.99 -11.85 -1.54
C TYR A 114 -5.50 -13.27 -1.64
N TYR A 115 -6.37 -13.48 -2.61
CA TYR A 115 -7.05 -14.76 -2.81
C TYR A 115 -6.45 -15.50 -3.98
N GLY A 116 -6.06 -16.75 -3.74
CA GLY A 116 -5.62 -17.62 -4.81
C GLY A 116 -6.81 -18.20 -5.59
N ASN A 117 -6.84 -18.05 -6.92
CA ASN A 117 -7.59 -18.96 -7.77
C ASN A 117 -7.23 -20.39 -7.38
N LYS A 118 -8.26 -21.18 -7.03
CA LYS A 118 -8.17 -22.64 -7.05
C LYS A 118 -7.60 -23.00 -8.41
N GLY A 119 -6.40 -23.59 -8.44
CA GLY A 119 -5.95 -24.21 -9.67
C GLY A 119 -7.07 -25.16 -10.09
N ASN A 120 -7.54 -25.08 -11.33
CA ASN A 120 -8.33 -26.15 -11.88
C ASN A 120 -7.47 -27.40 -11.70
N LYS A 121 -7.75 -28.20 -10.67
CA LYS A 121 -7.45 -29.61 -10.72
C LYS A 121 -8.31 -30.08 -11.88
N GLN A 122 -7.77 -30.02 -13.09
CA GLN A 122 -8.26 -30.86 -14.17
C GLN A 122 -8.26 -32.24 -13.55
N SER A 123 -9.45 -32.75 -13.28
CA SER A 123 -9.70 -34.14 -13.01
C SER A 123 -8.84 -34.91 -14.00
N GLN A 124 -7.85 -35.65 -13.52
CA GLN A 124 -7.22 -36.70 -14.31
C GLN A 124 -8.32 -37.73 -14.57
N GLY A 125 -9.15 -37.45 -15.56
CA GLY A 125 -10.08 -38.40 -16.14
C GLY A 125 -9.24 -39.39 -16.91
N VAL A 126 -9.14 -40.60 -16.37
CA VAL A 126 -8.72 -41.79 -17.09
C VAL A 126 -9.62 -41.92 -18.31
N ALA A 127 -9.12 -41.52 -19.49
CA ALA A 127 -9.81 -41.73 -20.76
C ALA A 127 -9.08 -42.85 -21.51
N SER A 128 -9.53 -44.07 -21.26
CA SER A 128 -9.32 -45.18 -22.18
C SER A 128 -10.07 -44.93 -23.49
N GLN A 129 -9.40 -45.24 -24.59
CA GLN A 129 -9.92 -45.71 -25.87
C GLN A 129 -10.48 -44.72 -26.93
N GLN A 130 -9.87 -44.88 -28.12
CA GLN A 130 -10.45 -44.92 -29.46
C GLN A 130 -10.53 -43.63 -30.30
N THR A 131 -9.49 -43.47 -31.14
CA THR A 131 -9.55 -43.27 -32.62
C THR A 131 -10.88 -42.81 -33.23
N ALA A 132 -10.92 -41.57 -33.75
CA ALA A 132 -11.15 -41.24 -35.16
C ALA A 132 -11.46 -39.72 -35.33
N GLU A 133 -10.65 -39.05 -36.16
CA GLU A 133 -10.97 -37.78 -36.85
C GLU A 133 -12.03 -38.06 -37.97
N PRO A 134 -12.68 -37.06 -38.65
CA PRO A 134 -12.29 -35.65 -38.76
C PRO A 134 -13.45 -34.61 -38.78
N THR A 135 -13.05 -33.33 -38.85
CA THR A 135 -13.80 -32.19 -39.43
C THR A 135 -14.88 -31.52 -38.57
N GLY A 136 -14.56 -30.32 -38.05
CA GLY A 136 -15.55 -29.48 -37.37
C GLY A 136 -14.99 -28.12 -36.97
N VAL A 137 -15.02 -27.18 -37.91
CA VAL A 137 -14.78 -25.75 -37.71
C VAL A 137 -15.71 -25.16 -36.63
N PHE A 138 -15.18 -24.22 -35.83
CA PHE A 138 -15.86 -23.36 -34.84
C PHE A 138 -16.56 -24.06 -33.65
N SER A 139 -15.87 -24.12 -32.49
CA SER A 139 -16.55 -24.21 -31.19
C SER A 139 -16.41 -22.89 -30.42
N ARG A 140 -17.48 -22.11 -30.54
CA ARG A 140 -17.78 -20.86 -29.83
C ARG A 140 -17.60 -21.03 -28.33
N PHE A 141 -16.99 -20.02 -27.71
CA PHE A 141 -16.94 -19.81 -26.27
C PHE A 141 -18.34 -20.01 -25.65
N ARG A 142 -18.53 -21.09 -24.88
CA ARG A 142 -19.64 -21.20 -23.94
C ARG A 142 -19.18 -20.64 -22.60
N PHE A 143 -19.25 -19.32 -22.45
CA PHE A 143 -19.45 -18.73 -21.12
C PHE A 143 -20.91 -18.97 -20.74
N LEU A 144 -21.19 -20.06 -20.04
CA LEU A 144 -22.49 -20.26 -19.41
C LEU A 144 -22.32 -20.13 -17.91
N ASN A 145 -23.05 -19.13 -17.37
CA ASN A 145 -23.39 -18.95 -15.97
C ASN A 145 -23.61 -20.30 -15.27
N GLN A 146 -22.80 -20.61 -14.26
CA GLN A 146 -23.22 -21.52 -13.22
C GLN A 146 -23.75 -20.71 -12.04
N LYS A 147 -25.07 -20.89 -11.89
CA LYS A 147 -25.93 -20.44 -10.82
C LYS A 147 -25.45 -21.03 -9.49
N ALA A 148 -25.64 -20.25 -8.44
CA ALA A 148 -25.28 -20.53 -7.05
C ALA A 148 -25.50 -21.99 -6.63
N SER A 149 -24.45 -22.61 -6.11
CA SER A 149 -24.55 -23.74 -5.20
C SER A 149 -24.15 -23.30 -3.79
N SER A 150 -25.10 -23.49 -2.89
CA SER A 150 -25.05 -23.29 -1.46
C SER A 150 -23.96 -24.13 -0.79
N GLN A 151 -23.26 -23.51 0.15
CA GLN A 151 -22.74 -24.16 1.37
C GLN A 151 -21.81 -25.35 1.14
N GLY A 152 -20.58 -25.04 0.76
CA GLY A 152 -19.40 -25.86 1.03
C GLY A 152 -18.27 -24.90 1.39
N ASP A 153 -17.52 -25.20 2.45
CA ASP A 153 -16.35 -24.44 2.92
C ASP A 153 -15.26 -24.37 1.83
N ASP A 154 -15.48 -23.46 0.88
CA ASP A 154 -14.67 -23.24 -0.29
C ASP A 154 -13.61 -22.19 0.03
N SER A 155 -12.77 -22.49 1.03
CA SER A 155 -11.67 -21.62 1.44
C SER A 155 -10.69 -21.43 0.28
N LEU A 156 -10.92 -20.37 -0.51
CA LEU A 156 -9.92 -19.77 -1.37
C LEU A 156 -8.67 -19.62 -0.52
N SER A 157 -7.50 -20.08 -0.99
CA SER A 157 -6.26 -19.96 -0.22
C SER A 157 -5.99 -18.46 0.02
N CYS A 158 -6.44 -17.95 1.16
CA CYS A 158 -6.31 -16.57 1.56
C CYS A 158 -4.91 -16.42 2.14
N ARG A 159 -4.16 -15.45 1.63
CA ARG A 159 -2.85 -15.12 2.14
C ARG A 159 -2.82 -13.66 2.56
N THR A 160 -2.10 -13.43 3.64
CA THR A 160 -2.13 -12.18 4.38
C THR A 160 -0.73 -11.58 4.42
N ILE A 161 -0.65 -10.27 4.23
CA ILE A 161 0.59 -9.49 4.23
C ILE A 161 0.37 -8.32 5.18
N ASN A 162 1.15 -8.23 6.26
CA ASN A 162 1.09 -7.09 7.18
C ASN A 162 1.93 -5.93 6.63
N LEU A 163 1.27 -4.87 6.16
CA LEU A 163 1.95 -3.72 5.59
C LEU A 163 2.59 -2.81 6.64
N ARG A 164 2.14 -2.83 7.91
CA ARG A 164 2.75 -2.02 8.98
C ARG A 164 4.19 -2.42 9.25
N THR A 165 4.51 -3.70 9.05
CA THR A 165 5.85 -4.25 9.22
C THR A 165 6.61 -4.40 7.90
N SER A 166 6.08 -3.85 6.81
CA SER A 166 6.64 -4.03 5.47
C SER A 166 7.17 -2.73 4.89
N THR A 167 8.11 -2.85 3.95
CA THR A 167 8.62 -1.73 3.16
C THR A 167 8.11 -1.82 1.73
N ILE A 168 7.61 -0.72 1.19
CA ILE A 168 7.18 -0.64 -0.21
C ILE A 168 8.28 0.04 -1.03
N LYS A 169 8.70 -0.60 -2.13
CA LYS A 169 9.62 0.00 -3.10
C LYS A 169 8.96 0.10 -4.47
N MET A 170 9.16 1.22 -5.15
CA MET A 170 8.63 1.45 -6.51
C MET A 170 9.45 0.78 -7.61
N ASP A 171 10.55 0.10 -7.24
CA ASP A 171 11.41 -0.62 -8.15
C ASP A 171 11.02 -2.11 -8.24
N ALA A 172 11.18 -2.69 -9.43
CA ALA A 172 11.44 -4.12 -9.55
C ALA A 172 12.96 -4.31 -9.70
N GLU A 173 13.49 -5.47 -9.34
CA GLU A 173 14.92 -5.80 -9.57
C GLU A 173 15.29 -5.81 -11.06
N GLU A 174 14.29 -5.72 -11.93
CA GLU A 174 14.38 -5.77 -13.38
C GLU A 174 13.90 -4.41 -13.92
N ASN A 175 14.78 -3.68 -14.61
CA ASN A 175 14.62 -2.27 -14.94
C ASN A 175 13.43 -1.94 -15.88
N ASP A 176 12.85 -2.93 -16.58
CA ASP A 176 11.85 -2.69 -17.65
C ASP A 176 10.39 -2.96 -17.22
N LEU A 177 10.15 -3.29 -15.95
CA LEU A 177 8.81 -3.63 -15.49
C LEU A 177 8.00 -2.37 -15.11
N ARG A 178 7.16 -1.88 -16.03
CA ARG A 178 6.25 -0.74 -15.78
C ARG A 178 5.19 -1.09 -14.74
N PHE A 179 4.81 -0.08 -13.95
CA PHE A 179 3.76 -0.15 -12.93
C PHE A 179 3.98 -1.27 -11.90
N CYS A 180 5.24 -1.65 -11.71
CA CYS A 180 5.64 -2.65 -10.73
C CYS A 180 6.13 -2.02 -9.45
N PHE A 181 5.90 -2.71 -8.35
CA PHE A 181 6.38 -2.34 -7.03
C PHE A 181 6.63 -3.60 -6.21
N ARG A 182 7.44 -3.48 -5.17
CA ARG A 182 7.75 -4.56 -4.23
C ARG A 182 7.20 -4.25 -2.86
N VAL A 183 6.60 -5.25 -2.24
CA VAL A 183 6.27 -5.27 -0.81
C VAL A 183 7.25 -6.22 -0.12
N ILE A 184 8.16 -5.67 0.68
CA ILE A 184 9.20 -6.41 1.39
C ILE A 184 8.77 -6.57 2.84
N THR A 185 8.42 -7.78 3.24
CA THR A 185 8.11 -8.13 4.62
C THR A 185 9.35 -8.75 5.29
N PRO A 186 9.37 -8.89 6.64
CA PRO A 186 10.46 -9.57 7.35
C PRO A 186 10.64 -11.03 6.91
N MET A 187 9.60 -11.64 6.34
CA MET A 187 9.62 -13.03 5.91
C MET A 187 9.88 -13.19 4.42
N LYS A 188 9.45 -12.23 3.60
CA LYS A 188 9.38 -12.41 2.14
C LYS A 188 9.20 -11.10 1.37
N ALA A 189 9.74 -11.05 0.15
CA ALA A 189 9.43 -10.01 -0.83
C ALA A 189 8.34 -10.45 -1.83
N TYR A 190 7.44 -9.55 -2.17
CA TYR A 190 6.37 -9.72 -3.15
C TYR A 190 6.52 -8.69 -4.26
N THR A 191 6.70 -9.13 -5.51
CA THR A 191 6.64 -8.24 -6.68
C THR A 191 5.22 -8.21 -7.22
N LEU A 192 4.65 -7.01 -7.28
CA LEU A 192 3.29 -6.72 -7.70
C LEU A 192 3.31 -5.75 -8.89
N GLN A 193 2.33 -5.88 -9.78
CA GLN A 193 2.14 -5.00 -10.93
C GLN A 193 0.68 -4.56 -10.98
N ALA A 194 0.48 -3.25 -11.13
CA ALA A 194 -0.85 -2.67 -11.34
C ALA A 194 -1.30 -2.81 -12.80
N GLU A 195 -2.62 -2.87 -13.00
CA GLU A 195 -3.25 -2.76 -14.33
C GLU A 195 -3.16 -1.33 -14.87
#